data_AF-A0A0D5Y7C9-F1
#
_entry.id   AF-A0A0D5Y7C9-F1
#
_cell.length_a   1.000
_cell.length_b   1.000
_cell.length_c   1.000
_cell.angle_alpha   90.00
_cell.angle_beta   90.00
_cell.angle_gamma   90.00
#
_symmetry.space_group_name_H-M   'P 1'
#
loop_
_entity.id
_entity.type
_entity.pdbx_description
1 polymer ?
#
loop_
_entity_poly.entity_id
_entity_poly.type
_entity_poly.pdbx_seq_one_letter_code
_entity_poly.pdbx_strand_id
1 'polypeptide(L)'
;MTFISYAQNFEDIRLWRALKHVENGFYIDVGANHPTDDSVTRAFYDRGWSGINVEPVPAYYEALRQQRPRDTNLQCAAGDNAEALTFYSIADTGLSTLDPAMARQHRDAGMQVQTQTVSSRTLSDICAAHVAGPIHFLKIDVEGHEETVLRSMDFNRWRPWILLIETPWERNQTWETLVTDAGYHPVVFDGINTFYLAEEHLNLKGAFDIPPCNLDEFQFNPGHRFVAPATELEQALLAERQRADRAEAQLHALRNSRSWRAIEKLRKVLVRG
;
A
#
# COMPACT_ATOMS: atom_id res chain seq x y z
N MET A 1 16.99 -2.47 -11.42
CA MET A 1 16.42 -3.17 -10.24
C MET A 1 15.02 -3.62 -10.58
N THR A 2 14.65 -4.84 -10.22
CA THR A 2 13.32 -5.44 -10.46
C THR A 2 12.21 -4.59 -9.82
N PHE A 3 11.04 -4.50 -10.46
CA PHE A 3 9.88 -3.84 -9.86
C PHE A 3 9.28 -4.73 -8.78
N ILE A 4 9.11 -4.22 -7.56
CA ILE A 4 8.47 -4.95 -6.47
C ILE A 4 7.05 -4.41 -6.35
N SER A 5 6.07 -5.28 -6.58
CA SER A 5 4.66 -4.98 -6.45
C SER A 5 4.18 -5.29 -5.03
N TYR A 6 3.43 -4.35 -4.48
CA TYR A 6 2.83 -4.41 -3.15
C TYR A 6 1.30 -4.38 -3.22
N ALA A 7 0.75 -4.04 -4.38
CA ALA A 7 -0.68 -3.80 -4.58
C ALA A 7 -1.50 -5.09 -4.68
N GLN A 8 -2.72 -5.05 -4.14
CA GLN A 8 -3.62 -6.20 -4.02
C GLN A 8 -3.96 -6.86 -5.37
N ASN A 9 -4.12 -6.06 -6.43
CA ASN A 9 -4.58 -6.49 -7.75
C ASN A 9 -3.78 -5.84 -8.89
N PHE A 10 -2.45 -5.83 -8.74
CA PHE A 10 -1.50 -5.39 -9.77
C PHE A 10 -1.66 -3.91 -10.21
N GLU A 11 -2.30 -3.08 -9.40
CA GLU A 11 -2.59 -1.67 -9.70
C GLU A 11 -1.29 -0.88 -9.90
N ASP A 12 -0.31 -1.12 -9.02
CA ASP A 12 0.99 -0.47 -9.07
C ASP A 12 1.78 -0.83 -10.33
N ILE A 13 1.65 -2.05 -10.86
CA ILE A 13 2.28 -2.49 -12.11
C ILE A 13 1.66 -1.76 -13.30
N ARG A 14 0.32 -1.65 -13.35
CA ARG A 14 -0.38 -0.91 -14.43
C ARG A 14 0.03 0.55 -14.42
N LEU A 15 0.02 1.19 -13.25
CA LEU A 15 0.46 2.57 -13.08
C LEU A 15 1.93 2.72 -13.46
N TRP A 16 2.80 1.78 -13.06
CA TRP A 16 4.22 1.83 -13.39
C TRP A 16 4.45 1.73 -14.90
N ARG A 17 3.70 0.88 -15.60
CA ARG A 17 3.76 0.79 -17.06
C ARG A 17 3.45 2.14 -17.72
N ALA A 18 2.46 2.87 -17.20
CA ALA A 18 2.11 4.21 -17.68
C ALA A 18 3.13 5.28 -17.28
N LEU A 19 3.67 5.23 -16.06
CA LEU A 19 4.33 6.36 -15.40
C LEU A 19 5.84 6.19 -15.16
N LYS A 20 6.46 5.06 -15.51
CA LYS A 20 7.90 4.80 -15.26
C LYS A 20 8.89 5.81 -15.86
N HIS A 21 8.42 6.66 -16.78
CA HIS A 21 9.20 7.73 -17.40
C HIS A 21 9.20 9.03 -16.57
N VAL A 22 8.34 9.13 -15.55
CA VAL A 22 8.24 10.26 -14.63
C VAL A 22 9.22 10.05 -13.48
N GLU A 23 10.10 11.03 -13.29
CA GLU A 23 11.02 11.08 -12.15
C GLU A 23 10.38 11.86 -10.99
N ASN A 24 10.46 11.32 -9.77
CA ASN A 24 9.94 11.96 -8.54
C ASN A 24 8.49 12.45 -8.67
N GLY A 25 7.62 11.60 -9.22
CA GLY A 25 6.21 11.93 -9.39
C GLY A 25 5.45 12.04 -8.06
N PHE A 26 4.18 12.38 -8.18
CA PHE A 26 3.31 12.75 -7.07
C PHE A 26 1.97 12.01 -7.15
N TYR A 27 1.54 11.43 -6.04
CA TYR A 27 0.27 10.72 -5.91
C TYR A 27 -0.57 11.28 -4.78
N ILE A 28 -1.86 10.99 -4.82
CA ILE A 28 -2.78 11.15 -3.70
C ILE A 28 -3.45 9.80 -3.47
N ASP A 29 -3.41 9.31 -2.24
CA ASP A 29 -3.99 8.03 -1.82
C ASP A 29 -5.04 8.30 -0.74
N VAL A 30 -6.32 8.22 -1.12
CA VAL A 30 -7.46 8.40 -0.24
C VAL A 30 -7.95 7.03 0.21
N GLY A 31 -7.88 6.79 1.52
CA GLY A 31 -7.96 5.44 2.10
C GLY A 31 -6.64 4.69 1.92
N ALA A 32 -5.55 5.31 2.39
CA ALA A 32 -4.20 4.80 2.17
C ALA A 32 -3.90 3.49 2.92
N ASN A 33 -4.60 3.24 4.03
CA ASN A 33 -4.47 2.04 4.85
C ASN A 33 -3.00 1.72 5.21
N HIS A 34 -2.61 0.45 5.18
CA HIS A 34 -1.30 0.02 5.56
C HIS A 34 -0.21 0.51 4.56
N PRO A 35 0.94 1.02 5.03
CA PRO A 35 1.97 1.64 4.17
C PRO A 35 2.72 0.70 3.23
N THR A 36 2.51 -0.62 3.34
CA THR A 36 3.25 -1.66 2.63
C THR A 36 2.31 -2.73 2.08
N ASP A 37 1.64 -3.48 2.95
CA ASP A 37 0.65 -4.49 2.54
C ASP A 37 -0.51 -3.86 1.76
N ASP A 38 -0.83 -4.45 0.60
CA ASP A 38 -1.84 -4.01 -0.37
C ASP A 38 -1.66 -2.55 -0.86
N SER A 39 -0.47 -1.97 -0.68
CA SER A 39 -0.20 -0.56 -0.97
C SER A 39 0.10 -0.32 -2.46
N VAL A 40 -0.77 0.41 -3.14
CA VAL A 40 -0.56 0.86 -4.53
C VAL A 40 0.61 1.85 -4.65
N THR A 41 0.89 2.63 -3.60
CA THR A 41 1.86 3.73 -3.65
C THR A 41 3.27 3.32 -3.21
N ARG A 42 3.43 2.17 -2.52
CA ARG A 42 4.73 1.78 -1.94
C ARG A 42 5.83 1.62 -2.99
N ALA A 43 5.53 0.97 -4.11
CA ALA A 43 6.50 0.79 -5.17
C ALA A 43 7.01 2.11 -5.77
N PHE A 44 6.16 3.14 -5.82
CA PHE A 44 6.50 4.48 -6.28
C PHE A 44 7.35 5.22 -5.25
N TYR A 45 6.95 5.17 -3.98
CA TYR A 45 7.70 5.81 -2.90
C TYR A 45 9.13 5.28 -2.79
N ASP A 46 9.33 3.98 -2.87
CA ASP A 46 10.65 3.35 -2.87
C ASP A 46 11.54 3.84 -4.04
N ARG A 47 10.92 4.45 -5.07
CA ARG A 47 11.57 5.01 -6.27
C ARG A 47 11.66 6.53 -6.26
N GLY A 48 11.56 7.15 -5.08
CA GLY A 48 11.77 8.59 -4.91
C GLY A 48 10.51 9.45 -5.08
N TRP A 49 9.37 8.83 -5.37
CA TRP A 49 8.09 9.56 -5.38
C TRP A 49 7.70 9.94 -3.96
N SER A 50 6.81 10.92 -3.88
CA SER A 50 6.18 11.36 -2.63
C SER A 50 4.80 11.90 -2.92
N GLY A 51 3.88 11.79 -1.97
CA GLY A 51 2.50 12.20 -2.18
C GLY A 51 1.77 12.54 -0.89
N ILE A 52 0.44 12.44 -0.96
CA ILE A 52 -0.46 12.62 0.18
C ILE A 52 -1.13 11.28 0.49
N ASN A 53 -1.07 10.86 1.74
CA ASN A 53 -1.83 9.73 2.26
C ASN A 53 -2.93 10.26 3.20
N VAL A 54 -4.18 9.92 2.93
CA VAL A 54 -5.34 10.27 3.75
C VAL A 54 -5.86 9.00 4.40
N GLU A 55 -5.71 8.91 5.73
CA GLU A 55 -6.01 7.69 6.48
C GLU A 55 -6.62 8.01 7.86
N PRO A 56 -7.91 7.71 8.11
CA PRO A 56 -8.57 8.05 9.36
C PRO A 56 -8.17 7.17 10.56
N VAL A 57 -7.72 5.93 10.33
CA VAL A 57 -7.39 4.97 11.40
C VAL A 57 -6.06 5.33 12.05
N PRO A 58 -6.01 5.60 13.38
CA PRO A 58 -4.79 6.04 14.05
C PRO A 58 -3.60 5.09 13.87
N ALA A 59 -3.84 3.78 13.89
CA ALA A 59 -2.78 2.77 13.76
C ALA A 59 -2.09 2.83 12.39
N TYR A 60 -2.87 2.91 11.31
CA TYR A 60 -2.35 3.00 9.95
C TYR A 60 -1.72 4.37 9.68
N TYR A 61 -2.32 5.45 10.17
CA TYR A 61 -1.71 6.78 10.10
C TYR A 61 -0.32 6.85 10.76
N GLU A 62 -0.16 6.29 11.96
CA GLU A 62 1.15 6.26 12.63
C GLU A 62 2.16 5.37 11.87
N ALA A 63 1.72 4.24 11.32
CA ALA A 63 2.57 3.41 10.47
C ALA A 63 3.03 4.15 9.20
N LEU A 64 2.11 4.86 8.53
CA LEU A 64 2.39 5.72 7.39
C LEU A 64 3.40 6.80 7.75
N ARG A 65 3.24 7.51 8.87
CA ARG A 65 4.21 8.53 9.32
C ARG A 65 5.61 7.98 9.53
N GLN A 66 5.71 6.78 10.10
CA GLN A 66 7.00 6.15 10.40
C GLN A 66 7.70 5.65 9.13
N GLN A 67 6.95 5.03 8.20
CA GLN A 67 7.52 4.38 7.01
C GLN A 67 7.57 5.29 5.78
N ARG A 68 6.74 6.33 5.75
CA ARG A 68 6.55 7.25 4.62
C ARG A 68 6.87 8.71 5.00
N PRO A 69 8.04 9.03 5.57
CA PRO A 69 8.37 10.39 6.02
C PRO A 69 8.49 11.45 4.90
N ARG A 70 8.61 11.06 3.62
CA ARG A 70 8.53 12.04 2.51
C ARG A 70 7.10 12.41 2.14
N ASP A 71 6.12 11.58 2.54
CA ASP A 71 4.72 11.83 2.25
C ASP A 71 4.12 12.80 3.27
N THR A 72 3.13 13.56 2.81
CA THR A 72 2.21 14.25 3.71
C THR A 72 1.16 13.24 4.18
N ASN A 73 1.27 12.79 5.42
CA ASN A 73 0.33 11.83 6.01
C ASN A 73 -0.72 12.60 6.84
N LEU A 74 -2.01 12.36 6.58
CA LEU A 74 -3.13 13.08 7.18
C LEU A 74 -4.08 12.12 7.89
N GLN A 75 -4.30 12.35 9.19
CA GLN A 75 -5.24 11.57 10.01
C GLN A 75 -6.67 12.11 9.90
N CYS A 76 -7.28 11.96 8.73
CA CYS A 76 -8.66 12.38 8.49
C CYS A 76 -9.32 11.47 7.45
N ALA A 77 -10.66 11.51 7.41
CA ALA A 77 -11.42 11.06 6.26
C ALA A 77 -11.48 12.17 5.20
N ALA A 78 -11.63 11.78 3.94
CA ALA A 78 -12.06 12.70 2.89
C ALA A 78 -13.59 12.71 2.84
N GLY A 79 -14.21 13.88 3.00
CA GLY A 79 -15.66 14.05 2.99
C GLY A 79 -16.09 15.33 2.26
N ASP A 80 -17.34 15.73 2.40
CA ASP A 80 -17.91 16.92 1.75
C ASP A 80 -17.78 18.21 2.58
N ASN A 81 -17.39 18.09 3.85
CA ASN A 81 -17.22 19.22 4.76
C ASN A 81 -16.16 18.92 5.84
N ALA A 82 -15.92 19.89 6.72
CA ALA A 82 -14.94 19.83 7.81
C ALA A 82 -15.52 19.32 9.14
N GLU A 83 -16.74 18.77 9.14
CA GLU A 83 -17.39 18.24 10.34
C GLU A 83 -16.88 16.83 10.66
N ALA A 84 -16.95 16.47 11.93
CA ALA A 84 -16.54 15.14 12.37
C ALA A 84 -17.51 14.07 11.86
N LEU A 85 -16.99 12.97 11.32
CA LEU A 85 -17.78 11.87 10.75
C LEU A 85 -17.78 10.67 11.68
N THR A 86 -18.87 9.89 11.64
CA THR A 86 -18.93 8.57 12.27
C THR A 86 -18.26 7.56 11.35
N PHE A 87 -17.22 6.89 11.86
CA PHE A 87 -16.42 5.93 11.13
C PHE A 87 -16.53 4.55 11.77
N TYR A 88 -16.62 3.52 10.94
CA TYR A 88 -16.75 2.13 11.35
C TYR A 88 -15.48 1.38 10.99
N SER A 89 -14.56 1.28 11.95
CA SER A 89 -13.28 0.61 11.77
C SER A 89 -13.38 -0.90 11.96
N ILE A 90 -12.68 -1.63 11.10
CA ILE A 90 -12.48 -3.08 11.17
C ILE A 90 -10.97 -3.30 11.06
N ALA A 91 -10.37 -3.77 12.15
CA ALA A 91 -8.92 -3.94 12.23
C ALA A 91 -8.44 -5.03 11.26
N ASP A 92 -7.30 -4.79 10.61
CA ASP A 92 -6.56 -5.75 9.77
C ASP A 92 -7.31 -6.29 8.54
N THR A 93 -8.36 -5.60 8.05
CA THR A 93 -9.15 -6.09 6.90
C THR A 93 -9.14 -5.22 5.65
N GLY A 94 -8.82 -3.93 5.74
CA GLY A 94 -9.09 -2.99 4.64
C GLY A 94 -10.50 -2.39 4.68
N LEU A 95 -11.47 -3.17 5.14
CA LEU A 95 -12.93 -2.96 5.00
C LEU A 95 -13.54 -1.91 5.95
N SER A 96 -12.78 -0.91 6.38
CA SER A 96 -13.31 0.14 7.26
C SER A 96 -14.09 1.18 6.46
N THR A 97 -15.27 1.59 6.93
CA THR A 97 -16.22 2.35 6.11
C THR A 97 -16.86 3.53 6.86
N LEU A 98 -17.33 4.53 6.10
CA LEU A 98 -18.22 5.59 6.56
C LEU A 98 -19.70 5.26 6.33
N ASP A 99 -20.02 4.20 5.60
CA ASP A 99 -21.40 3.78 5.33
C ASP A 99 -21.97 2.92 6.48
N PRO A 100 -23.00 3.40 7.21
CA PRO A 100 -23.63 2.61 8.26
C PRO A 100 -24.33 1.35 7.76
N ALA A 101 -24.73 1.27 6.48
CA ALA A 101 -25.33 0.06 5.91
C ALA A 101 -24.28 -1.03 5.69
N MET A 102 -23.15 -0.69 5.08
CA MET A 102 -22.01 -1.59 4.95
C MET A 102 -21.47 -2.04 6.32
N ALA A 103 -21.34 -1.13 7.28
CA ALA A 103 -20.95 -1.46 8.66
C ALA A 103 -21.89 -2.48 9.33
N ARG A 104 -23.21 -2.42 9.05
CA ARG A 104 -24.18 -3.43 9.52
C ARG A 104 -23.94 -4.78 8.85
N GLN A 105 -23.72 -4.80 7.53
CA GLN A 105 -23.43 -6.04 6.81
C GLN A 105 -22.17 -6.75 7.35
N HIS A 106 -21.12 -5.99 7.65
CA HIS A 106 -19.90 -6.56 8.25
C HIS A 106 -20.15 -7.11 9.66
N ARG A 107 -20.96 -6.44 10.49
CA ARG A 107 -21.37 -6.98 11.80
C ARG A 107 -22.14 -8.28 11.65
N ASP A 108 -23.10 -8.32 10.72
CA ASP A 108 -23.91 -9.51 10.44
C ASP A 108 -23.06 -10.68 9.90
N ALA A 109 -21.96 -10.36 9.20
CA ALA A 109 -20.94 -11.33 8.78
C ALA A 109 -19.97 -11.76 9.90
N GLY A 110 -20.15 -11.27 11.14
CA GLY A 110 -19.36 -11.66 12.32
C GLY A 110 -18.07 -10.86 12.52
N MET A 111 -17.85 -9.78 11.77
CA MET A 111 -16.67 -8.93 11.92
C MET A 111 -16.77 -8.02 13.15
N GLN A 112 -15.62 -7.73 13.77
CA GLN A 112 -15.51 -6.84 14.93
C GLN A 112 -15.51 -5.38 14.48
N VAL A 113 -16.69 -4.80 14.32
CA VAL A 113 -16.86 -3.40 13.87
C VAL A 113 -16.89 -2.43 15.04
N GLN A 114 -15.85 -1.60 15.16
CA GLN A 114 -15.76 -0.55 16.16
C GLN A 114 -16.20 0.79 15.59
N THR A 115 -17.08 1.50 16.31
CA THR A 115 -17.52 2.85 15.93
C THR A 115 -16.60 3.88 16.58
N GLN A 116 -16.11 4.84 15.79
CA GLN A 116 -15.31 5.96 16.27
C GLN A 116 -15.67 7.25 15.53
N THR A 117 -15.25 8.39 16.07
CA THR A 117 -15.41 9.70 15.42
C THR A 117 -14.08 10.13 14.83
N VAL A 118 -14.08 10.56 13.57
CA VAL A 118 -12.86 10.97 12.84
C VAL A 118 -13.04 12.39 12.29
N SER A 119 -11.94 13.12 12.14
CA SER A 119 -11.96 14.41 11.46
C SER A 119 -12.20 14.22 9.96
N SER A 120 -12.87 15.18 9.31
CA SER A 120 -13.08 15.20 7.87
C SER A 120 -12.47 16.44 7.25
N ARG A 121 -12.01 16.30 6.00
CA ARG A 121 -11.60 17.42 5.14
C ARG A 121 -12.09 17.15 3.71
N THR A 122 -12.40 18.20 2.97
CA THR A 122 -12.65 18.03 1.53
C THR A 122 -11.37 17.69 0.80
N LEU A 123 -11.47 16.92 -0.29
CA LEU A 123 -10.30 16.61 -1.11
C LEU A 123 -9.70 17.89 -1.72
N SER A 124 -10.56 18.87 -2.05
CA SER A 124 -10.13 20.20 -2.48
C SER A 124 -9.30 20.95 -1.42
N ASP A 125 -9.70 20.93 -0.14
CA ASP A 125 -8.94 21.59 0.94
C ASP A 125 -7.60 20.89 1.21
N ILE A 126 -7.56 19.57 1.08
CA ILE A 126 -6.33 18.79 1.16
C ILE A 126 -5.40 19.20 0.01
N CYS A 127 -5.92 19.22 -1.22
CA CYS A 127 -5.14 19.61 -2.39
C CYS A 127 -4.66 21.07 -2.30
N ALA A 128 -5.50 21.99 -1.86
CA ALA A 128 -5.16 23.41 -1.70
C ALA A 128 -3.99 23.64 -0.73
N ALA A 129 -3.91 22.82 0.33
CA ALA A 129 -2.90 22.96 1.37
C ALA A 129 -1.55 22.31 1.00
N HIS A 130 -1.56 21.27 0.16
CA HIS A 130 -0.41 20.36 0.04
C HIS A 130 0.06 20.09 -1.40
N VAL A 131 -0.77 20.35 -2.42
CA VAL A 131 -0.39 20.11 -3.82
C VAL A 131 0.28 21.35 -4.41
N ALA A 132 1.51 21.19 -4.90
CA ALA A 132 2.28 22.26 -5.54
C ALA A 132 2.59 22.03 -7.03
N GLY A 133 2.24 20.86 -7.57
CA GLY A 133 2.62 20.45 -8.93
C GLY A 133 1.67 19.41 -9.52
N PRO A 134 2.08 18.74 -10.61
CA PRO A 134 1.26 17.74 -11.28
C PRO A 134 0.90 16.58 -10.34
N ILE A 135 -0.37 16.17 -10.35
CA ILE A 135 -0.81 14.94 -9.69
C ILE A 135 -0.78 13.86 -10.76
N HIS A 136 0.06 12.84 -10.59
CA HIS A 136 0.24 11.81 -11.60
C HIS A 136 -0.81 10.70 -11.46
N PHE A 137 -1.21 10.38 -10.23
CA PHE A 137 -2.42 9.60 -10.01
C PHE A 137 -3.09 9.93 -8.68
N LEU A 138 -4.40 9.73 -8.65
CA LEU A 138 -5.25 9.78 -7.46
C LEU A 138 -5.92 8.42 -7.29
N LYS A 139 -5.66 7.75 -6.16
CA LYS A 139 -6.39 6.56 -5.70
C LYS A 139 -7.51 6.98 -4.74
N ILE A 140 -8.70 6.43 -4.94
CA ILE A 140 -9.83 6.55 -4.03
C ILE A 140 -10.37 5.15 -3.74
N ASP A 141 -10.32 4.77 -2.48
CA ASP A 141 -10.73 3.47 -1.96
C ASP A 141 -11.18 3.73 -0.52
N VAL A 142 -12.46 3.98 -0.35
CA VAL A 142 -13.03 4.46 0.92
C VAL A 142 -14.28 3.67 1.31
N GLU A 143 -14.40 2.47 0.75
CA GLU A 143 -15.40 1.46 1.08
C GLU A 143 -16.83 2.03 1.07
N GLY A 144 -17.25 2.58 -0.07
CA GLY A 144 -18.63 3.06 -0.30
C GLY A 144 -18.83 4.57 -0.07
N HIS A 145 -17.75 5.32 0.15
CA HIS A 145 -17.79 6.78 0.30
C HIS A 145 -17.23 7.55 -0.92
N GLU A 146 -17.00 6.86 -2.04
CA GLU A 146 -16.31 7.39 -3.23
C GLU A 146 -17.04 8.60 -3.80
N GLU A 147 -18.38 8.54 -3.89
CA GLU A 147 -19.20 9.65 -4.41
C GLU A 147 -18.97 10.95 -3.63
N THR A 148 -18.95 10.89 -2.30
CA THR A 148 -18.73 12.06 -1.45
C THR A 148 -17.35 12.66 -1.66
N VAL A 149 -16.32 11.80 -1.73
CA VAL A 149 -14.94 12.23 -2.01
C VAL A 149 -14.87 12.93 -3.37
N LEU A 150 -15.46 12.33 -4.41
CA LEU A 150 -15.47 12.88 -5.77
C LEU A 150 -16.20 14.22 -5.85
N ARG A 151 -17.34 14.37 -5.17
CA ARG A 151 -18.07 15.65 -5.09
C ARG A 151 -17.27 16.75 -4.42
N SER A 152 -16.34 16.40 -3.53
CA SER A 152 -15.50 17.34 -2.80
C SER A 152 -14.27 17.82 -3.61
N MET A 153 -14.07 17.32 -4.83
CA MET A 153 -12.91 17.59 -5.67
C MET A 153 -13.22 18.57 -6.81
N ASP A 154 -12.39 19.60 -6.98
CA ASP A 154 -12.40 20.46 -8.17
C ASP A 154 -11.39 19.96 -9.21
N PHE A 155 -11.87 19.12 -10.12
CA PHE A 155 -11.07 18.54 -11.20
C PHE A 155 -10.59 19.54 -12.27
N ASN A 156 -11.11 20.77 -12.29
CA ASN A 156 -10.59 21.82 -13.15
C ASN A 156 -9.34 22.48 -12.56
N ARG A 157 -9.25 22.50 -11.22
CA ARG A 157 -8.12 23.10 -10.50
C ARG A 157 -7.03 22.08 -10.18
N TRP A 158 -7.41 20.90 -9.69
CA TRP A 158 -6.49 19.82 -9.36
C TRP A 158 -6.73 18.66 -10.30
N ARG A 159 -5.73 18.38 -11.14
CA ARG A 159 -5.89 17.56 -12.33
C ARG A 159 -4.98 16.33 -12.29
N PRO A 160 -5.37 15.25 -11.58
CA PRO A 160 -4.73 13.96 -11.71
C PRO A 160 -4.64 13.49 -13.17
N TRP A 161 -3.51 12.93 -13.59
CA TRP A 161 -3.43 12.33 -14.93
C TRP A 161 -4.24 11.04 -15.01
N ILE A 162 -4.22 10.28 -13.92
CA ILE A 162 -4.87 8.98 -13.77
C ILE A 162 -5.73 8.99 -12.51
N LEU A 163 -6.98 8.56 -12.63
CA LEU A 163 -7.81 8.21 -11.47
C LEU A 163 -7.86 6.69 -11.34
N LEU A 164 -7.70 6.21 -10.12
CA LEU A 164 -7.91 4.83 -9.73
C LEU A 164 -9.01 4.82 -8.67
N ILE A 165 -10.20 4.33 -9.00
CA ILE A 165 -11.33 4.37 -8.07
C ILE A 165 -11.84 2.95 -7.85
N GLU A 166 -11.92 2.55 -6.58
CA GLU A 166 -12.38 1.24 -6.18
C GLU A 166 -13.91 1.13 -6.33
N THR A 167 -14.35 0.09 -7.05
CA THR A 167 -15.75 -0.25 -7.29
C THR A 167 -15.87 -1.77 -7.40
N PRO A 168 -15.66 -2.51 -6.31
CA PRO A 168 -15.52 -3.96 -6.38
C PRO A 168 -16.79 -4.60 -6.92
N TRP A 169 -16.63 -5.49 -7.91
CA TRP A 169 -17.70 -6.25 -8.58
C TRP A 169 -18.72 -5.45 -9.40
N GLU A 170 -18.92 -4.17 -9.11
CA GLU A 170 -19.92 -3.31 -9.76
C GLU A 170 -19.26 -2.12 -10.45
N ARG A 171 -19.02 -2.28 -11.75
CA ARG A 171 -18.42 -1.23 -12.58
C ARG A 171 -19.28 0.03 -12.71
N ASN A 172 -20.60 -0.15 -12.82
CA ASN A 172 -21.53 0.92 -13.16
C ASN A 172 -21.96 1.64 -11.88
N GLN A 173 -21.33 2.76 -11.60
CA GLN A 173 -21.64 3.58 -10.43
C GLN A 173 -22.41 4.83 -10.83
N THR A 174 -23.39 5.24 -10.00
CA THR A 174 -24.20 6.44 -10.26
C THR A 174 -23.38 7.72 -10.29
N TRP A 175 -22.26 7.74 -9.56
CA TRP A 175 -21.35 8.87 -9.48
C TRP A 175 -20.38 8.97 -10.65
N GLU A 176 -20.32 7.99 -11.57
CA GLU A 176 -19.36 7.97 -12.67
C GLU A 176 -19.44 9.22 -13.56
N THR A 177 -20.63 9.80 -13.68
CA THR A 177 -20.84 11.06 -14.41
C THR A 177 -20.03 12.22 -13.84
N LEU A 178 -19.76 12.24 -12.52
CA LEU A 178 -18.89 13.26 -11.91
C LEU A 178 -17.47 13.22 -12.47
N VAL A 179 -17.00 12.01 -12.82
CA VAL A 179 -15.67 11.78 -13.39
C VAL A 179 -15.68 12.04 -14.90
N THR A 180 -16.67 11.49 -15.62
CA THR A 180 -16.71 11.63 -17.09
C THR A 180 -17.04 13.06 -17.53
N ASP A 181 -17.94 13.76 -16.84
CA ASP A 181 -18.28 15.15 -17.15
C ASP A 181 -17.12 16.11 -16.83
N ALA A 182 -16.22 15.69 -15.93
CA ALA A 182 -14.94 16.36 -15.69
C ALA A 182 -13.86 16.03 -16.74
N GLY A 183 -14.19 15.35 -17.84
CA GLY A 183 -13.26 15.05 -18.92
C GLY A 183 -12.26 13.95 -18.60
N TYR A 184 -12.67 12.95 -17.81
CA TYR A 184 -11.92 11.71 -17.63
C TYR A 184 -12.58 10.56 -18.40
N HIS A 185 -11.75 9.72 -19.00
CA HIS A 185 -12.20 8.59 -19.81
C HIS A 185 -11.84 7.27 -19.14
N PRO A 186 -12.79 6.34 -18.94
CA PRO A 186 -12.46 5.03 -18.41
C PRO A 186 -11.61 4.25 -19.41
N VAL A 187 -10.53 3.63 -18.93
CA VAL A 187 -9.57 2.90 -19.78
C VAL A 187 -9.49 1.41 -19.45
N VAL A 188 -9.69 1.02 -18.19
CA VAL A 188 -9.77 -0.39 -17.80
C VAL A 188 -10.57 -0.55 -16.51
N PHE A 189 -11.29 -1.66 -16.42
CA PHE A 189 -11.84 -2.20 -15.17
C PHE A 189 -11.15 -3.53 -14.90
N ASP A 190 -10.54 -3.69 -13.72
CA ASP A 190 -9.76 -4.89 -13.38
C ASP A 190 -10.52 -5.88 -12.48
N GLY A 191 -11.82 -5.65 -12.27
CA GLY A 191 -12.68 -6.43 -11.38
C GLY A 191 -12.85 -5.80 -10.00
N ILE A 192 -11.92 -4.93 -9.59
CA ILE A 192 -11.93 -4.22 -8.31
C ILE A 192 -11.99 -2.72 -8.56
N ASN A 193 -11.10 -2.22 -9.40
CA ASN A 193 -10.94 -0.80 -9.66
C ASN A 193 -11.27 -0.44 -11.10
N THR A 194 -11.76 0.78 -11.26
CA THR A 194 -11.78 1.45 -12.55
C THR A 194 -10.65 2.47 -12.64
N PHE A 195 -9.88 2.38 -13.72
CA PHE A 195 -8.88 3.38 -14.10
C PHE A 195 -9.48 4.34 -15.11
N TYR A 196 -9.23 5.63 -14.88
CA TYR A 196 -9.59 6.70 -15.80
C TYR A 196 -8.36 7.53 -16.17
N LEU A 197 -8.34 8.04 -17.39
CA LEU A 197 -7.35 9.01 -17.85
C LEU A 197 -8.00 10.36 -18.08
N ALA A 198 -7.34 11.42 -17.63
CA ALA A 198 -7.68 12.77 -18.07
C ALA A 198 -7.57 12.88 -19.60
N GLU A 199 -8.46 13.60 -20.26
CA GLU A 199 -8.51 13.76 -21.73
C GLU A 199 -7.14 14.10 -22.33
N GLU A 200 -6.42 15.03 -21.71
CA GLU A 200 -5.09 15.48 -22.11
C GLU A 200 -3.98 14.41 -21.95
N HIS A 201 -4.25 13.31 -21.25
CA HIS A 201 -3.34 12.21 -20.96
C HIS A 201 -3.76 10.87 -21.60
N LEU A 202 -4.69 10.89 -22.56
CA LEU A 202 -5.12 9.70 -23.31
C LEU A 202 -3.98 9.01 -24.08
N ASN A 203 -2.86 9.68 -24.32
CA ASN A 203 -1.65 9.06 -24.87
C ASN A 203 -1.09 7.93 -23.98
N LEU A 204 -1.46 7.87 -22.69
CA LEU A 204 -1.08 6.80 -21.77
C LEU A 204 -1.97 5.56 -21.89
N LYS A 205 -3.07 5.60 -22.65
CA LYS A 205 -4.06 4.51 -22.74
C LYS A 205 -3.44 3.15 -23.07
N GLY A 206 -2.41 3.12 -23.92
CA GLY A 206 -1.73 1.89 -24.32
C GLY A 206 -1.17 1.07 -23.14
N ALA A 207 -0.89 1.71 -22.00
CA ALA A 207 -0.45 1.01 -20.80
C ALA A 207 -1.56 0.12 -20.16
N PHE A 208 -2.82 0.37 -20.48
CA PHE A 208 -3.97 -0.31 -19.88
C PHE A 208 -4.61 -1.36 -20.79
N ASP A 209 -4.22 -1.41 -22.08
CA ASP A 209 -4.84 -2.27 -23.10
C ASP A 209 -4.62 -3.78 -22.85
N ILE A 210 -3.54 -4.14 -22.15
CA ILE A 210 -3.23 -5.53 -21.78
C ILE A 210 -3.10 -5.69 -20.26
N PRO A 211 -3.47 -6.85 -19.70
CA PRO A 211 -3.25 -7.12 -18.28
C PRO A 211 -1.75 -7.16 -17.95
N PRO A 212 -1.37 -6.92 -16.68
CA PRO A 212 -0.05 -7.24 -16.15
C PRO A 212 0.34 -8.68 -16.48
N CYS A 213 1.56 -8.87 -16.95
CA CYS A 213 2.07 -10.18 -17.34
C CYS A 213 3.58 -10.29 -17.12
N ASN A 214 4.16 -11.41 -17.51
CA ASN A 214 5.59 -11.68 -17.35
C ASN A 214 6.50 -10.67 -18.07
N LEU A 215 5.97 -9.92 -19.05
CA LEU A 215 6.72 -8.86 -19.75
C LEU A 215 6.92 -7.60 -18.91
N ASP A 216 6.24 -7.46 -17.78
CA ASP A 216 6.41 -6.32 -16.86
C ASP A 216 7.59 -6.52 -15.88
N GLU A 217 8.22 -7.70 -15.87
CA GLU A 217 9.43 -8.00 -15.08
C GLU A 217 9.33 -7.62 -13.58
N PHE A 218 8.15 -7.81 -12.98
CA PHE A 218 7.92 -7.56 -11.56
C PHE A 218 8.10 -8.81 -10.70
N GLN A 219 8.28 -8.59 -9.40
CA GLN A 219 8.14 -9.57 -8.35
C GLN A 219 7.16 -9.04 -7.32
N PHE A 220 6.50 -9.92 -6.58
CA PHE A 220 5.69 -9.51 -5.45
C PHE A 220 6.53 -9.36 -4.19
N ASN A 221 6.13 -8.45 -3.31
CA ASN A 221 6.66 -8.35 -1.96
C ASN A 221 6.55 -9.70 -1.22
N PRO A 222 7.54 -10.11 -0.40
CA PRO A 222 7.39 -11.28 0.46
C PRO A 222 6.13 -11.20 1.32
N GLY A 223 5.37 -12.29 1.39
CA GLY A 223 4.09 -12.36 2.13
C GLY A 223 2.86 -11.89 1.33
N HIS A 224 3.04 -11.40 0.10
CA HIS A 224 1.92 -11.01 -0.76
C HIS A 224 0.99 -12.21 -1.09
N ARG A 225 -0.30 -11.96 -1.28
CA ARG A 225 -1.32 -13.00 -1.47
C ARG A 225 -1.13 -13.90 -2.70
N PHE A 226 -0.43 -13.41 -3.71
CA PHE A 226 -0.06 -14.18 -4.91
C PHE A 226 1.27 -14.93 -4.77
N VAL A 227 1.98 -14.78 -3.65
CA VAL A 227 3.21 -15.51 -3.35
C VAL A 227 2.83 -16.77 -2.59
N ALA A 228 3.35 -17.93 -3.04
CA ALA A 228 3.16 -19.17 -2.31
C ALA A 228 3.73 -19.04 -0.89
N PRO A 229 3.04 -19.53 0.15
CA PRO A 229 3.55 -19.48 1.51
C PRO A 229 4.95 -20.10 1.59
N ALA A 230 5.90 -19.38 2.19
CA ALA A 230 7.27 -19.86 2.36
C ALA A 230 7.43 -20.78 3.58
N THR A 231 6.33 -21.25 4.16
CA THR A 231 6.29 -21.94 5.47
C THR A 231 7.26 -23.11 5.57
N GLU A 232 7.38 -23.95 4.55
CA GLU A 232 8.32 -25.07 4.56
C GLU A 232 9.78 -24.61 4.52
N LEU A 233 10.09 -23.58 3.72
CA LEU A 233 11.43 -23.02 3.59
C LEU A 233 11.84 -22.28 4.87
N GLU A 234 10.91 -21.54 5.48
CA GLU A 234 11.10 -20.84 6.75
C GLU A 234 11.33 -21.83 7.90
N GLN A 235 10.56 -22.91 7.94
CA GLN A 235 10.76 -23.99 8.92
C GLN A 235 12.12 -24.67 8.73
N ALA A 236 12.50 -24.96 7.49
CA ALA A 236 13.81 -25.53 7.18
C ALA A 236 14.96 -24.59 7.57
N LEU A 237 14.83 -23.29 7.27
CA LEU A 237 15.80 -22.27 7.64
C LEU A 237 15.93 -22.14 9.15
N LEU A 238 14.81 -22.16 9.88
CA LEU A 238 14.80 -22.12 11.34
C LEU A 238 15.49 -23.37 11.93
N ALA A 239 15.22 -24.56 11.38
CA ALA A 239 15.83 -25.80 11.83
C ALA A 239 17.35 -25.80 11.62
N GLU A 240 17.83 -25.32 10.46
CA GLU A 240 19.26 -25.20 10.19
C GLU A 240 19.91 -24.13 11.07
N ARG A 241 19.23 -23.01 11.35
CA ARG A 241 19.73 -21.99 12.28
C ARG A 241 19.89 -22.55 13.70
N GLN A 242 18.89 -23.27 14.20
CA GLN A 242 18.98 -23.96 15.50
C GLN A 242 20.07 -25.04 15.53
N ARG A 243 20.36 -25.69 14.40
CA ARG A 243 21.45 -26.65 14.28
C ARG A 243 22.81 -25.93 14.34
N ALA A 244 22.95 -24.81 13.64
CA ALA A 244 24.14 -23.97 13.70
C ALA A 244 24.40 -23.45 15.12
N ASP A 245 23.39 -22.88 15.78
CA ASP A 245 23.50 -22.39 17.16
C ASP A 245 23.94 -23.50 18.13
N ARG A 246 23.39 -24.72 17.97
CA ARG A 246 23.80 -25.89 18.77
C ARG A 246 25.25 -26.29 18.51
N ALA A 247 25.70 -26.29 17.25
CA ALA A 247 27.07 -26.62 16.89
C ALA A 247 28.06 -25.58 17.44
N GLU A 248 27.72 -24.29 17.35
CA GLU A 248 28.51 -23.21 17.93
C GLU A 248 28.61 -23.32 19.44
N ALA A 249 27.48 -23.56 20.14
CA ALA A 249 27.46 -23.77 21.58
C ALA A 249 28.34 -24.97 22.00
N GLN A 250 28.26 -26.10 21.27
CA GLN A 250 29.11 -27.26 21.51
C GLN A 250 30.60 -26.96 21.28
N LEU A 251 30.94 -26.23 20.22
CA LEU A 251 32.32 -25.82 19.94
C LEU A 251 32.85 -24.90 21.06
N HIS A 252 32.05 -23.93 21.50
CA HIS A 252 32.38 -23.06 22.63
C HIS A 252 32.59 -23.86 23.93
N ALA A 253 31.72 -24.82 24.22
CA ALA A 253 31.85 -25.70 25.38
C ALA A 253 33.13 -26.55 25.32
N LEU A 254 33.43 -27.14 24.16
CA LEU A 254 34.66 -27.91 23.93
C LEU A 254 35.91 -27.05 24.11
N ARG A 255 35.96 -25.86 23.48
CA ARG A 255 37.09 -24.91 23.62
C ARG A 255 37.32 -24.47 25.06
N ASN A 256 36.23 -24.33 25.83
CA ASN A 256 36.30 -23.93 27.22
C ASN A 256 36.50 -25.09 28.20
N SER A 257 36.50 -26.35 27.73
CA SER A 257 36.68 -27.52 28.58
C SER A 257 38.10 -27.61 29.18
N ARG A 258 38.21 -28.23 30.36
CA ARG A 258 39.51 -28.46 31.02
C ARG A 258 40.44 -29.31 30.16
N SER A 259 39.90 -30.31 29.47
CA SER A 259 40.60 -31.21 28.56
C SER A 259 41.24 -30.46 27.40
N TRP A 260 40.47 -29.58 26.75
CA TRP A 260 40.96 -28.78 25.63
C TRP A 260 42.05 -27.78 26.07
N ARG A 261 41.86 -27.10 27.21
CA ARG A 261 42.88 -26.21 27.77
C ARG A 261 44.17 -26.95 28.15
N ALA A 262 44.07 -28.19 28.63
CA ALA A 262 45.22 -29.03 28.94
C ALA A 262 45.99 -29.45 27.67
N ILE A 263 45.28 -29.87 26.62
CA ILE A 263 45.85 -30.20 25.31
C ILE A 263 46.53 -28.96 24.70
N GLU A 264 45.91 -27.79 24.78
CA GLU A 264 46.45 -26.54 24.24
C GLU A 264 47.73 -26.08 24.99
N LYS A 265 47.77 -26.25 26.32
CA LYS A 265 49.00 -26.03 27.11
C LYS A 265 50.12 -26.98 26.69
N LEU A 266 49.84 -28.28 26.56
CA LEU A 266 50.82 -29.28 26.12
C LEU A 266 51.36 -28.97 24.73
N ARG A 267 50.49 -28.55 23.79
CA ARG A 267 50.88 -28.16 22.44
C ARG A 267 51.83 -26.95 22.44
N LYS A 268 51.59 -25.95 23.30
CA LYS A 268 52.49 -24.78 23.43
C LYS A 268 53.86 -25.13 24.01
N VAL A 269 53.95 -26.17 24.85
CA VAL A 269 55.22 -26.69 25.39
C VAL A 269 55.99 -27.45 24.31
N LEU A 270 55.31 -28.30 23.53
CA LEU A 270 55.94 -29.11 22.47
C LEU A 270 56.42 -28.30 21.25
N VAL A 271 55.83 -27.14 20.96
CA VAL A 271 56.22 -26.26 19.85
C VAL A 271 57.36 -25.29 20.21
N ARG A 272 57.69 -25.15 21.51
CA ARG A 272 58.78 -24.30 22.01
C ARG A 272 60.06 -25.08 22.37
N GLY A 273 60.07 -26.39 22.12
CA GLY A 273 61.21 -27.28 22.37
C GLY A 273 61.92 -27.66 21.08
#